data_AF-A0A420YBN1-F1
#
_entry.id   AF-A0A420YBN1-F1
#
_cell.length_a   1.000
_cell.length_b   1.000
_cell.length_c   1.000
_cell.angle_alpha   90.00
_cell.angle_beta   90.00
_cell.angle_gamma   90.00
#
_symmetry.space_group_name_H-M   'P 1'
#
loop_
_entity.id
_entity.type
_entity.pdbx_description
1 polymer ?
#
loop_
_entity_poly.entity_id
_entity_poly.type
_entity_poly.pdbx_seq_one_letter_code
_entity_poly.pdbx_strand_id
1 'polypeptide(L)'
;MAIDGTKAVRTRLDANSACRIQSCSRDQGFARRAAAAVRRNQQAAQQQQVQQIQNLVQQVQNQAGQIDVQAQYSQQQIQQREEVRQSEEHQQARDAHQAEQVDQHQQPDNQGPAESEVDNVAIHRWLQQCPVQEPWNFQGRSSQPVASPELTTRARASSSTRATRRSSDGGPGVSQADQVHTANQA
;
A
#
# COMPACT_ATOMS: atom_id res chain seq x y z
N MET A 1 49.27 5.75 15.75
CA MET A 1 49.57 6.03 14.33
C MET A 1 49.72 7.54 14.19
N ALA A 2 50.95 8.05 14.07
CA ALA A 2 51.17 9.49 13.95
C ALA A 2 50.73 9.95 12.55
N ILE A 3 49.70 10.80 12.49
CA ILE A 3 49.37 11.52 11.26
C ILE A 3 50.44 12.59 11.09
N ASP A 4 51.43 12.30 10.27
CA ASP A 4 52.47 13.23 9.87
C ASP A 4 51.79 14.46 9.24
N GLY A 5 51.81 15.60 9.94
CA GLY A 5 51.12 16.85 9.55
C GLY A 5 51.58 17.44 8.21
N THR A 6 52.55 16.81 7.56
CA THR A 6 53.09 17.16 6.23
C THR A 6 52.30 16.57 5.05
N LYS A 7 51.33 15.69 5.32
CA LYS A 7 50.54 14.94 4.32
C LYS A 7 49.04 15.27 4.39
N ALA A 8 48.69 16.52 4.15
CA ALA A 8 47.31 16.97 4.07
C ALA A 8 46.83 17.12 2.62
N VAL A 9 45.62 16.63 2.34
CA VAL A 9 44.91 16.85 1.07
C VAL A 9 43.57 17.49 1.39
N ARG A 10 43.28 18.61 0.74
CA ARG A 10 41.99 19.30 0.85
C ARG A 10 41.13 18.93 -0.35
N THR A 11 40.02 18.28 -0.10
CA THR A 11 38.96 18.08 -1.09
C THR A 11 37.94 19.20 -0.96
N ARG A 12 37.55 19.79 -2.09
CA ARG A 12 36.43 20.73 -2.18
C ARG A 12 35.47 20.24 -3.26
N LEU A 13 34.18 20.30 -2.97
CA LEU A 13 33.12 20.15 -3.97
C LEU A 13 32.78 21.56 -4.46
N ASP A 14 32.81 21.78 -5.77
CA ASP A 14 32.29 23.01 -6.35
C ASP A 14 30.76 22.96 -6.54
N ALA A 15 30.16 24.08 -6.95
CA ALA A 15 28.71 24.18 -7.14
C ALA A 15 28.16 23.23 -8.22
N ASN A 16 29.02 22.74 -9.12
CA ASN A 16 28.68 21.76 -10.15
C ASN A 16 28.95 20.33 -9.68
N SER A 17 29.16 20.12 -8.38
CA SER A 17 29.50 18.83 -7.78
C SER A 17 30.82 18.21 -8.30
N ALA A 18 31.68 19.00 -8.95
CA ALA A 18 32.99 18.53 -9.36
C ALA A 18 33.94 18.53 -8.15
N CYS A 19 34.48 17.35 -7.85
CA CYS A 19 35.43 17.18 -6.76
C CYS A 19 36.81 17.70 -7.18
N ARG A 20 37.27 18.78 -6.55
CA ARG A 20 38.62 19.32 -6.71
C ARG A 20 39.50 18.88 -5.55
N ILE A 21 40.64 18.27 -5.88
CA ILE A 21 41.62 17.79 -4.92
C ILE A 21 42.82 18.73 -4.95
N GLN A 22 43.05 19.45 -3.85
CA GLN A 22 44.25 20.27 -3.67
C GLN A 22 45.17 19.59 -2.66
N SER A 23 46.31 19.10 -3.12
CA SER A 23 47.36 18.61 -2.22
C SER A 23 48.05 19.80 -1.56
N CYS A 24 48.13 19.78 -0.23
CA CYS A 24 48.97 20.72 0.54
C CYS A 24 50.33 20.09 0.89
N SER A 25 50.60 18.86 0.43
CA SER A 25 51.85 18.15 0.68
C SER A 25 52.91 18.47 -0.37
N ARG A 26 54.17 18.62 0.06
CA ARG A 26 55.35 18.70 -0.82
C ARG A 26 55.73 17.33 -1.42
N ASP A 27 55.20 16.24 -0.88
CA ASP A 27 55.41 14.87 -1.41
C ASP A 27 54.47 14.62 -2.59
N GLN A 28 55.01 14.69 -3.81
CA GLN A 28 54.26 14.43 -5.04
C GLN A 28 53.75 12.99 -5.14
N GLY A 29 54.48 12.02 -4.57
CA GLY A 29 54.07 10.62 -4.56
C GLY A 29 52.84 10.40 -3.70
N PHE A 30 52.79 11.04 -2.53
CA PHE A 30 51.61 11.07 -1.68
C PHE A 30 50.42 11.75 -2.38
N ALA A 31 50.63 12.93 -2.98
CA ALA A 31 49.59 13.66 -3.70
C ALA A 31 48.94 12.81 -4.81
N ARG A 32 49.75 12.09 -5.61
CA ARG A 32 49.26 11.19 -6.67
C ARG A 32 48.44 10.03 -6.11
N ARG A 33 48.91 9.38 -5.04
CA ARG A 33 48.18 8.26 -4.41
C ARG A 33 46.86 8.71 -3.80
N ALA A 34 46.84 9.85 -3.11
CA ALA A 34 45.64 10.42 -2.55
C ALA A 34 44.62 10.79 -3.64
N ALA A 35 45.06 11.43 -4.73
CA ALA A 35 44.19 11.73 -5.86
C ALA A 35 43.64 10.48 -6.56
N ALA A 36 44.42 9.40 -6.66
CA ALA A 36 43.95 8.12 -7.17
C ALA A 36 42.93 7.43 -6.25
N ALA A 37 43.13 7.51 -4.93
CA ALA A 37 42.19 6.96 -3.95
C ALA A 37 40.84 7.70 -3.98
N VAL A 38 40.86 9.03 -4.00
CA VAL A 38 39.62 9.84 -4.09
C VAL A 38 38.87 9.56 -5.40
N ARG A 39 39.57 9.48 -6.55
CA ARG A 39 38.93 9.12 -7.83
C ARG A 39 38.28 7.75 -7.81
N ARG A 40 38.93 6.74 -7.21
CA ARG A 40 38.34 5.39 -7.06
C ARG A 40 37.09 5.41 -6.19
N ASN A 41 37.12 6.12 -5.06
CA ASN A 41 35.94 6.26 -4.21
C ASN A 41 34.82 7.05 -4.91
N GLN A 42 35.17 8.08 -5.68
CA GLN A 42 34.19 8.83 -6.48
C GLN A 42 33.54 7.96 -7.54
N GLN A 43 34.32 7.13 -8.24
CA GLN A 43 33.79 6.16 -9.21
C GLN A 43 32.89 5.12 -8.54
N ALA A 44 33.29 4.59 -7.38
CA ALA A 44 32.49 3.63 -6.62
C ALA A 44 31.16 4.25 -6.14
N ALA A 45 31.20 5.47 -5.60
CA ALA A 45 30.00 6.21 -5.19
C ALA A 45 29.07 6.49 -6.38
N GLN A 46 29.62 6.84 -7.54
CA GLN A 46 28.83 7.06 -8.76
C GLN A 46 28.18 5.76 -9.25
N GLN A 47 28.89 4.63 -9.22
CA GLN A 47 28.32 3.33 -9.58
C GLN A 47 27.18 2.92 -8.65
N GLN A 48 27.34 3.13 -7.34
CA GLN A 48 26.28 2.88 -6.36
C GLN A 48 25.06 3.78 -6.62
N GLN A 49 25.27 5.05 -6.93
CA GLN A 49 24.17 5.98 -7.26
C GLN A 49 23.42 5.55 -8.53
N VAL A 50 24.14 5.15 -9.59
CA VAL A 50 23.51 4.64 -10.82
C VAL A 50 22.69 3.39 -10.53
N GLN A 51 23.20 2.46 -9.71
CA GLN A 51 22.45 1.26 -9.32
C GLN A 51 21.20 1.60 -8.50
N GLN A 52 21.29 2.55 -7.56
CA GLN A 52 20.11 3.04 -6.82
C GLN A 52 19.06 3.66 -7.75
N ILE A 53 19.49 4.47 -8.73
CA ILE A 53 18.59 5.05 -9.74
C ILE A 53 17.94 3.95 -10.57
N GLN A 54 18.69 2.94 -11.02
CA GLN A 54 18.14 1.81 -11.77
C GLN A 54 17.10 1.05 -10.95
N ASN A 55 17.37 0.79 -9.66
CA ASN A 55 16.43 0.16 -8.76
C ASN A 55 15.16 1.00 -8.56
N LEU A 56 15.29 2.32 -8.41
CA LEU A 56 14.16 3.23 -8.27
C LEU A 56 13.29 3.26 -9.54
N VAL A 57 13.92 3.32 -10.72
CA VAL A 57 13.21 3.26 -12.01
C VAL A 57 12.43 1.96 -12.13
N GLN A 58 13.02 0.82 -11.76
CA GLN A 58 12.33 -0.47 -11.78
C GLN A 58 11.15 -0.49 -10.79
N GLN A 59 11.29 0.08 -9.58
CA GLN A 59 10.21 0.18 -8.61
C GLN A 59 9.05 1.03 -9.15
N VAL A 60 9.33 2.19 -9.75
CA VAL A 60 8.31 3.06 -10.35
C VAL A 60 7.61 2.36 -11.52
N GLN A 61 8.33 1.64 -12.37
CA GLN A 61 7.73 0.87 -13.47
C GLN A 61 6.82 -0.26 -12.95
N ASN A 62 7.25 -0.98 -11.92
CA ASN A 62 6.45 -2.03 -11.30
C ASN A 62 5.17 -1.45 -10.68
N GLN A 63 5.25 -0.31 -10.00
CA GLN A 63 4.08 0.38 -9.43
C GLN A 63 3.14 0.89 -10.53
N ALA A 64 3.67 1.48 -11.61
CA ALA A 64 2.86 1.92 -12.74
C ALA A 64 2.10 0.76 -13.40
N GLY A 65 2.74 -0.40 -13.57
CA GLY A 65 2.09 -1.61 -14.09
C GLY A 65 0.99 -2.14 -13.16
N GLN A 66 1.17 -2.08 -11.84
CA GLN A 66 0.13 -2.47 -10.88
C GLN A 66 -1.11 -1.56 -10.95
N ILE A 67 -0.90 -0.25 -11.12
CA ILE A 67 -1.99 0.72 -11.27
C ILE A 67 -2.79 0.43 -12.54
N ASP A 68 -2.13 0.13 -13.66
CA ASP A 68 -2.79 -0.22 -14.92
C ASP A 68 -3.66 -1.48 -14.77
N VAL A 69 -3.13 -2.55 -14.16
CA VAL A 69 -3.88 -3.77 -13.88
C VAL A 69 -5.09 -3.51 -12.97
N GLN A 70 -4.94 -2.69 -11.93
CA GLN A 70 -6.06 -2.34 -11.05
C GLN A 70 -7.14 -1.53 -11.77
N ALA A 71 -6.73 -0.60 -12.65
CA ALA A 71 -7.66 0.17 -13.49
C ALA A 71 -8.45 -0.76 -14.42
N GLN A 72 -7.78 -1.70 -15.09
CA GLN A 72 -8.42 -2.69 -15.97
C GLN A 72 -9.43 -3.56 -15.20
N TYR A 73 -9.06 -4.06 -14.02
CA TYR A 73 -9.95 -4.85 -13.18
C TYR A 73 -11.19 -4.04 -12.73
N SER A 74 -11.00 -2.76 -12.38
CA SER A 74 -12.11 -1.89 -12.01
C SER A 74 -13.10 -1.64 -13.16
N GLN A 75 -12.59 -1.46 -14.40
CA GLN A 75 -13.46 -1.33 -15.57
C GLN A 75 -14.23 -2.62 -15.85
N GLN A 76 -13.59 -3.79 -15.71
CA GLN A 76 -14.26 -5.07 -15.88
C GLN A 76 -15.40 -5.27 -14.87
N GLN A 77 -15.21 -4.87 -13.62
CA GLN A 77 -16.27 -4.91 -12.61
C GLN A 77 -17.44 -3.97 -12.94
N ILE A 78 -17.16 -2.78 -13.46
CA ILE A 78 -18.21 -1.85 -13.89
C ILE A 78 -19.02 -2.46 -15.04
N GLN A 79 -18.34 -3.01 -16.04
CA GLN A 79 -18.99 -3.66 -17.18
C GLN A 79 -19.88 -4.84 -16.75
N GLN A 80 -19.39 -5.72 -15.86
CA GLN A 80 -20.21 -6.82 -15.33
C GLN A 80 -21.45 -6.32 -14.58
N ARG A 81 -21.34 -5.24 -13.82
CA ARG A 81 -22.50 -4.65 -13.12
C ARG A 81 -23.51 -4.08 -14.11
N GLU A 82 -23.06 -3.44 -15.18
CA GLU A 82 -23.94 -2.93 -16.23
C GLU A 82 -24.62 -4.07 -16.99
N GLU A 83 -23.92 -5.17 -17.28
CA GLU A 83 -24.49 -6.37 -17.90
C GLU A 83 -25.59 -7.00 -17.02
N VAL A 84 -25.33 -7.14 -15.72
CA VAL A 84 -26.33 -7.63 -14.76
C VAL A 84 -27.54 -6.71 -14.74
N ARG A 85 -27.33 -5.39 -14.64
CA ARG A 85 -28.41 -4.41 -14.65
C ARG A 85 -29.26 -4.48 -15.94
N GLN A 86 -28.63 -4.56 -17.12
CA GLN A 86 -29.36 -4.70 -18.39
C GLN A 86 -30.16 -6.00 -18.45
N SER A 87 -29.62 -7.09 -17.90
CA SER A 87 -30.33 -8.37 -17.83
C SER A 87 -31.54 -8.31 -16.90
N GLU A 88 -31.43 -7.62 -15.76
CA GLU A 88 -32.53 -7.39 -14.82
C GLU A 88 -33.62 -6.50 -15.44
N GLU A 89 -33.25 -5.40 -16.10
CA GLU A 89 -34.18 -4.52 -16.82
C GLU A 89 -34.96 -5.30 -17.91
N HIS A 90 -34.26 -6.14 -18.67
CA HIS A 90 -34.89 -6.97 -19.69
C HIS A 90 -35.81 -8.05 -19.10
N GLN A 91 -35.44 -8.64 -17.95
CA GLN A 91 -36.29 -9.60 -17.27
C GLN A 91 -37.55 -8.94 -16.73
N GLN A 92 -37.44 -7.77 -16.10
CA GLN A 92 -38.59 -6.99 -15.64
C GLN A 92 -39.53 -6.61 -16.78
N ALA A 93 -38.99 -6.24 -17.94
CA ALA A 93 -39.81 -5.97 -19.13
C ALA A 93 -40.59 -7.21 -19.59
N ARG A 94 -39.95 -8.40 -19.59
CA ARG A 94 -40.64 -9.66 -19.92
C ARG A 94 -41.72 -10.03 -18.92
N ASP A 95 -41.42 -9.90 -17.63
CA ASP A 95 -42.35 -10.23 -16.55
C ASP A 95 -43.58 -9.29 -16.57
N ALA A 96 -43.38 -8.00 -16.86
CA ALA A 96 -44.45 -7.03 -17.03
C ALA A 96 -45.38 -7.39 -18.21
N HIS A 97 -44.82 -7.77 -19.35
CA HIS A 97 -45.61 -8.22 -20.51
C HIS A 97 -46.40 -9.51 -20.22
N GLN A 98 -45.81 -10.45 -19.46
CA GLN A 98 -46.50 -11.68 -19.09
C GLN A 98 -47.66 -11.40 -18.13
N ALA A 99 -47.49 -10.49 -17.18
CA ALA A 99 -48.58 -10.04 -16.30
C ALA A 99 -49.74 -9.41 -17.08
N GLU A 100 -49.45 -8.56 -18.08
CA GLU A 100 -50.48 -7.96 -18.95
C GLU A 100 -51.23 -9.01 -19.79
N GLN A 101 -50.57 -10.08 -20.24
CA GLN A 101 -51.22 -11.17 -20.99
C GLN A 101 -52.15 -12.04 -20.13
N VAL A 102 -51.79 -12.27 -18.86
CA VAL A 102 -52.60 -13.08 -17.94
C VAL A 102 -53.96 -12.40 -17.66
N ASP A 103 -54.00 -11.06 -17.60
CA ASP A 103 -55.23 -10.30 -17.35
C ASP A 103 -56.24 -10.36 -18.52
N GLN A 104 -55.80 -10.63 -19.75
CA GLN A 104 -56.70 -10.77 -20.92
C GLN A 104 -57.33 -12.17 -21.07
N HIS A 105 -56.99 -13.15 -20.21
CA HIS A 105 -57.52 -14.52 -20.30
C HIS A 105 -58.34 -14.97 -19.08
N GLN A 106 -58.69 -14.07 -18.16
CA GLN A 106 -59.72 -14.33 -17.15
C GLN A 106 -60.98 -13.49 -17.45
N GLN A 107 -61.75 -13.90 -18.47
CA GLN A 107 -63.20 -13.69 -18.45
C GLN A 107 -63.82 -14.93 -17.79
N PRO A 108 -64.19 -14.89 -16.49
CA PRO A 108 -65.03 -15.91 -15.93
C PRO A 108 -66.44 -15.73 -16.50
N ASP A 109 -66.85 -16.67 -17.35
CA ASP A 109 -68.25 -16.98 -17.60
C ASP A 109 -68.93 -17.34 -16.27
N ASN A 110 -69.38 -16.33 -15.52
CA ASN A 110 -70.20 -16.50 -14.31
C ASN A 110 -71.68 -16.38 -14.70
N GLN A 111 -72.24 -17.46 -15.26
CA GLN A 111 -73.65 -17.77 -15.15
C GLN A 111 -73.83 -19.05 -14.31
N GLY A 112 -74.39 -18.92 -13.11
CA GLY A 112 -74.79 -20.05 -12.27
C GLY A 112 -75.13 -19.63 -10.84
N PRO A 113 -76.17 -20.20 -10.21
CA PRO A 113 -77.14 -19.47 -9.42
C PRO A 113 -76.79 -19.27 -7.94
N ALA A 114 -77.59 -18.38 -7.35
CA ALA A 114 -77.64 -17.99 -5.96
C ALA A 114 -77.76 -19.16 -4.97
N GLU A 115 -77.42 -18.81 -3.72
CA GLU A 115 -77.74 -19.50 -2.47
C GLU A 115 -76.81 -20.64 -2.06
N SER A 116 -75.82 -20.31 -1.22
CA SER A 116 -75.86 -20.84 0.14
C SER A 116 -74.91 -20.04 1.04
N GLU A 117 -75.49 -19.60 2.13
CA GLU A 117 -74.94 -18.90 3.26
C GLU A 117 -73.61 -19.46 3.82
N VAL A 118 -72.73 -18.52 4.17
CA VAL A 118 -72.18 -18.32 5.53
C VAL A 118 -71.40 -19.51 6.13
N ASP A 119 -70.07 -19.48 6.01
CA ASP A 119 -69.10 -19.49 7.14
C ASP A 119 -67.65 -19.85 6.74
N ASN A 120 -67.38 -20.34 5.52
CA ASN A 120 -66.04 -20.83 5.17
C ASN A 120 -65.06 -19.78 4.62
N VAL A 121 -65.53 -18.57 4.25
CA VAL A 121 -64.67 -17.52 3.65
C VAL A 121 -63.99 -16.64 4.71
N ALA A 122 -64.60 -16.48 5.88
CA ALA A 122 -64.04 -15.66 6.96
C ALA A 122 -62.78 -16.30 7.59
N ILE A 123 -62.75 -17.64 7.70
CA ILE A 123 -61.60 -18.38 8.27
C ILE A 123 -60.40 -18.35 7.30
N HIS A 124 -60.64 -18.43 5.99
CA HIS A 124 -59.57 -18.38 4.99
C HIS A 124 -58.91 -16.99 4.88
N ARG A 125 -59.66 -15.90 5.10
CA ARG A 125 -59.10 -14.53 5.15
C ARG A 125 -58.29 -14.25 6.42
N TRP A 126 -58.58 -14.92 7.54
CA TRP A 126 -57.83 -14.72 8.79
C TRP A 126 -56.44 -15.37 8.76
N LEU A 127 -56.31 -16.58 8.19
CA LEU A 127 -55.02 -17.26 8.08
C LEU A 127 -54.06 -16.65 7.04
N GLN A 128 -54.56 -15.85 6.09
CA GLN A 128 -53.73 -15.11 5.12
C GLN A 128 -53.20 -13.75 5.63
N GLN A 129 -53.63 -13.28 6.80
CA GLN A 129 -53.20 -12.00 7.37
C GLN A 129 -52.09 -12.12 8.43
N CYS A 130 -51.45 -13.29 8.55
CA CYS A 130 -50.21 -13.44 9.30
C CYS A 130 -49.02 -13.47 8.34
N PRO A 131 -48.44 -12.32 7.94
CA PRO A 131 -47.16 -12.33 7.25
C PRO A 131 -46.09 -12.90 8.19
N VAL A 132 -45.40 -13.90 7.66
CA VAL A 132 -44.18 -14.53 8.18
C VAL A 132 -43.17 -13.43 8.51
N GLN A 133 -43.00 -13.10 9.80
CA GLN A 133 -41.83 -12.36 10.26
C GLN A 133 -40.68 -13.34 10.47
N GLU A 134 -39.76 -13.45 9.51
CA GLU A 134 -38.31 -13.64 9.74
C GLU A 134 -37.58 -13.14 8.47
N PRO A 135 -36.39 -12.49 8.54
CA PRO A 135 -35.35 -12.75 9.52
C PRO A 135 -34.74 -11.47 10.12
N TRP A 136 -34.78 -11.32 11.44
CA TRP A 136 -33.83 -10.43 12.13
C TRP A 136 -32.50 -11.16 12.29
N ASN A 137 -31.79 -11.30 11.18
CA ASN A 137 -30.39 -11.67 11.21
C ASN A 137 -29.58 -10.42 11.62
N PHE A 138 -29.61 -10.11 12.91
CA PHE A 138 -28.77 -9.09 13.52
C PHE A 138 -27.33 -9.65 13.58
N GLN A 139 -26.64 -9.70 12.44
CA GLN A 139 -25.19 -9.81 12.45
C GLN A 139 -24.64 -8.48 12.96
N GLY A 140 -24.55 -8.40 14.29
CA GLY A 140 -23.74 -7.41 14.97
C GLY A 140 -22.32 -7.49 14.41
N ARG A 141 -21.96 -6.49 13.62
CA ARG A 141 -20.58 -6.19 13.28
C ARG A 141 -19.84 -5.99 14.60
N SER A 142 -19.00 -6.96 14.97
CA SER A 142 -18.02 -6.79 16.03
C SER A 142 -17.15 -5.59 15.67
N SER A 143 -17.29 -4.54 16.48
CA SER A 143 -16.20 -3.69 16.95
C SER A 143 -15.03 -3.50 15.98
N GLN A 144 -15.04 -2.39 15.27
CA GLN A 144 -13.82 -1.60 15.13
C GLN A 144 -13.16 -1.48 16.53
N PRO A 145 -11.87 -1.78 16.70
CA PRO A 145 -11.06 -0.93 17.53
C PRO A 145 -10.67 0.28 16.69
N VAL A 146 -11.33 1.41 16.97
CA VAL A 146 -10.76 2.73 16.68
C VAL A 146 -9.48 2.81 17.49
N ALA A 147 -8.34 2.55 16.84
CA ALA A 147 -7.04 2.82 17.42
C ALA A 147 -6.96 4.33 17.65
N SER A 148 -7.15 4.74 18.90
CA SER A 148 -6.92 6.10 19.34
C SER A 148 -5.43 6.43 19.16
N PRO A 149 -5.08 7.61 18.62
CA PRO A 149 -3.71 8.07 18.65
C PRO A 149 -3.38 8.50 20.09
N GLU A 150 -2.62 7.69 20.81
CA GLU A 150 -2.02 8.13 22.06
C GLU A 150 -1.00 9.24 21.78
N LEU A 151 -1.43 10.45 22.08
CA LEU A 151 -0.58 11.56 22.47
C LEU A 151 0.23 11.16 23.72
N THR A 152 1.53 10.95 23.57
CA THR A 152 2.48 11.14 24.68
C THR A 152 3.69 11.95 24.21
N THR A 153 3.53 13.26 24.32
CA THR A 153 4.63 14.20 24.56
C THR A 153 5.12 14.03 26.00
N ARG A 154 6.40 13.69 26.19
CA ARG A 154 7.26 14.31 27.23
C ARG A 154 8.73 13.88 27.09
N ALA A 155 9.51 14.84 26.58
CA ALA A 155 10.78 15.32 27.10
C ALA A 155 11.81 14.32 27.65
N ARG A 156 13.01 14.33 27.05
CA ARG A 156 14.19 14.84 27.78
C ARG A 156 15.32 15.23 26.84
N ALA A 157 15.64 16.52 26.84
CA ALA A 157 16.97 17.00 26.54
C ALA A 157 17.96 16.32 27.49
N SER A 158 19.08 15.84 26.95
CA SER A 158 20.29 15.60 27.73
C SER A 158 21.46 16.15 26.96
N SER A 159 21.65 17.46 27.14
CA SER A 159 22.96 18.09 27.09
C SER A 159 23.81 17.45 28.18
N SER A 160 24.88 16.75 27.80
CA SER A 160 25.99 16.50 28.73
C SER A 160 27.30 16.65 27.99
N THR A 161 27.85 17.86 28.12
CA THR A 161 29.26 18.15 28.08
C THR A 161 29.96 17.41 29.22
N ARG A 162 30.92 16.51 28.93
CA ARG A 162 32.11 16.39 29.79
C ARG A 162 33.32 15.78 29.09
N ALA A 163 34.41 16.53 29.17
CA ALA A 163 35.77 16.15 28.85
C ALA A 163 36.40 15.25 29.93
N THR A 164 37.22 14.29 29.51
CA THR A 164 38.35 13.70 30.26
C THR A 164 39.24 12.99 29.24
N ARG A 165 40.37 13.60 28.83
CA ARG A 165 41.74 13.35 29.32
C ARG A 165 42.25 11.90 29.14
N ARG A 166 43.25 11.78 28.25
CA ARG A 166 44.48 10.94 28.28
C ARG A 166 44.39 9.54 28.89
N SER A 167 44.72 8.53 28.06
CA SER A 167 45.68 7.43 28.27
C SER A 167 45.78 6.67 26.92
N SER A 168 46.86 6.73 26.13
CA SER A 168 48.12 5.97 26.20
C SER A 168 47.97 4.45 26.44
N ASP A 169 48.54 3.70 25.48
CA ASP A 169 49.00 2.30 25.52
C ASP A 169 47.98 1.15 25.35
N GLY A 170 48.10 0.45 24.21
CA GLY A 170 47.44 -0.83 23.93
C GLY A 170 47.51 -1.19 22.44
N GLY A 171 48.42 -2.10 22.10
CA GLY A 171 48.73 -2.55 20.75
C GLY A 171 47.72 -3.53 20.11
N PRO A 172 48.18 -4.37 19.15
CA PRO A 172 47.44 -4.85 17.98
C PRO A 172 46.56 -6.08 18.25
N GLY A 173 45.48 -6.23 17.48
CA GLY A 173 44.58 -7.38 17.60
C GLY A 173 43.78 -7.60 16.32
N VAL A 174 43.73 -8.85 15.91
CA VAL A 174 43.32 -9.40 14.62
C VAL A 174 41.80 -9.64 14.58
N SER A 175 41.27 -9.84 13.37
CA SER A 175 40.28 -10.87 13.01
C SER A 175 38.87 -10.42 12.60
N GLN A 176 38.45 -11.11 11.55
CA GLN A 176 37.18 -11.08 10.81
C GLN A 176 35.95 -11.34 11.70
N ALA A 177 34.79 -10.86 11.21
CA ALA A 177 33.45 -11.49 11.23
C ALA A 177 32.38 -10.44 11.54
N ASP A 178 31.63 -10.02 10.52
CA ASP A 178 30.17 -10.14 10.51
C ASP A 178 29.60 -9.62 9.19
N GLN A 179 29.39 -10.56 8.26
CA GLN A 179 28.40 -10.43 7.21
C GLN A 179 27.02 -10.38 7.86
N VAL A 180 26.37 -9.23 7.86
CA VAL A 180 24.93 -9.17 8.13
C VAL A 180 24.21 -9.38 6.81
N HIS A 181 23.82 -10.63 6.57
CA HIS A 181 22.71 -10.97 5.68
C HIS A 181 21.42 -10.45 6.32
N THR A 182 20.80 -9.42 5.76
CA THR A 182 19.37 -9.17 6.01
C THR A 182 18.56 -9.85 4.92
N ALA A 183 17.86 -10.89 5.34
CA ALA A 183 16.90 -11.67 4.59
C ALA A 183 15.64 -10.86 4.23
N ASN A 184 15.05 -11.23 3.10
CA ASN A 184 13.63 -11.09 2.79
C ASN A 184 12.76 -11.43 4.00
N GLN A 185 11.73 -10.62 4.25
CA GLN A 185 10.51 -11.13 4.87
C GLN A 185 9.29 -10.28 4.50
N ALA A 186 8.29 -11.02 3.98
CA ALA A 186 6.87 -10.73 3.76
C ALA A 186 6.49 -9.59 2.81
#